data_AF-A0A8S9P6N5-F1
#
_entry.id   AF-A0A8S9P6N5-F1
#
_cell.length_a   1.000
_cell.length_b   1.000
_cell.length_c   1.000
_cell.angle_alpha   90.00
_cell.angle_beta   90.00
_cell.angle_gamma   90.00
#
_symmetry.space_group_name_H-M   'P 1'
#
loop_
_entity.id
_entity.type
_entity.pdbx_description
1 polymer ?
#
loop_
_entity_poly.entity_id
_entity_poly.type
_entity_poly.pdbx_seq_one_letter_code
_entity_poly.pdbx_strand_id
1 'polypeptide(L)'
;MLTVSVKWQKKVFEGIEIDVSLPPYVFKAQLYDLTGVPPERQKIMVKGGLLKDDADWSSIGVKDGQKLMMMGTADEIVKAPEKAIVFAEDLPEEEQATNLGYSAGLVNLGNTCYMNSTVQCLKSVPELKSALSNYSLAGRSNDVDQTSHMLTVATRELFGDLDRSVNAVSPTQFWMVLRKKFPQFSQLQNGMHMQQDAEECWTQLLYTLSQSLKAPTSSEDSDAVKALFGVNLRSRVHCQESGEESSETESVYSLKCHISHEVNHLHEGLKHGLKGELEKTSPALGRTAVYLKESLIDSLPR
;
A
#
# COMPACT_ATOMS: atom_id res chain seq x y z
N MET A 1 -57.03 44.28 29.13
CA MET A 1 -55.80 44.31 28.31
C MET A 1 -54.96 45.47 28.77
N LEU A 2 -53.65 45.25 28.94
CA LEU A 2 -52.69 46.28 29.33
C LEU A 2 -51.83 46.61 28.13
N THR A 3 -51.59 47.88 27.84
CA THR A 3 -50.73 48.29 26.73
C THR A 3 -49.34 48.56 27.25
N VAL A 4 -48.30 47.99 26.65
CA VAL A 4 -46.90 48.20 27.05
C VAL A 4 -46.04 48.59 25.84
N SER A 5 -44.87 49.15 26.13
CA SER A 5 -43.85 49.38 25.10
C SER A 5 -42.63 48.50 25.37
N VAL A 6 -42.19 47.72 24.40
CA VAL A 6 -41.03 46.83 24.53
C VAL A 6 -39.84 47.40 23.76
N LYS A 7 -38.72 47.62 24.44
CA LYS A 7 -37.47 48.03 23.80
C LYS A 7 -36.57 46.81 23.62
N TRP A 8 -36.22 46.52 22.37
CA TRP A 8 -35.25 45.48 22.00
C TRP A 8 -34.13 46.13 21.18
N GLN A 9 -32.90 46.01 21.68
CA GLN A 9 -31.73 46.71 21.14
C GLN A 9 -31.97 48.23 20.96
N LYS A 10 -31.94 48.73 19.72
CA LYS A 10 -32.21 50.13 19.36
C LYS A 10 -33.65 50.41 18.93
N LYS A 11 -34.50 49.38 18.79
CA LYS A 11 -35.90 49.51 18.38
C LYS A 11 -36.82 49.53 19.60
N VAL A 12 -37.85 50.38 19.54
CA VAL A 12 -38.90 50.46 20.55
C VAL A 12 -40.21 50.13 19.86
N PHE A 13 -40.89 49.11 20.34
CA PHE A 13 -42.22 48.70 19.90
C PHE A 13 -43.22 49.24 20.90
N GLU A 14 -44.03 50.22 20.50
CA GLU A 14 -45.05 50.82 21.35
C GLU A 14 -46.42 50.22 21.05
N GLY A 15 -47.31 50.16 22.04
CA GLY A 15 -48.69 49.73 21.82
C GLY A 15 -48.92 48.22 21.85
N ILE A 16 -48.06 47.43 22.51
CA ILE A 16 -48.23 45.97 22.56
C ILE A 16 -49.25 45.63 23.66
N GLU A 17 -50.33 44.95 23.28
CA GLU A 17 -51.38 44.54 24.20
C GLU A 17 -51.01 43.24 24.92
N ILE A 18 -50.97 43.28 26.25
CA ILE A 18 -50.87 42.14 27.13
C ILE A 18 -52.28 41.73 27.57
N ASP A 19 -52.64 40.50 27.26
CA ASP A 19 -53.79 39.84 27.86
C ASP A 19 -53.37 39.14 29.16
N VAL A 20 -53.80 39.70 30.29
CA VAL A 20 -53.50 39.17 31.63
C VAL A 20 -54.26 37.88 31.96
N SER A 21 -55.19 37.45 31.11
CA SER A 21 -55.87 36.15 31.23
C SER A 21 -55.08 34.99 30.63
N LEU A 22 -54.07 35.28 29.81
CA LEU A 22 -53.24 34.29 29.12
C LEU A 22 -51.84 34.19 29.74
N PRO A 23 -51.15 33.04 29.60
CA PRO A 23 -49.78 32.88 30.12
C PRO A 23 -48.78 33.85 29.49
N PRO A 24 -47.72 34.25 30.24
CA PRO A 24 -46.60 35.06 29.71
C PRO A 24 -45.93 34.52 28.45
N TYR A 25 -46.02 33.21 28.22
CA TYR A 25 -45.56 32.59 26.98
C TYR A 25 -46.21 33.18 25.72
N VAL A 26 -47.50 33.51 25.75
CA VAL A 26 -48.22 34.09 24.59
C VAL A 26 -47.66 35.47 24.26
N PHE A 27 -47.31 36.26 25.27
CA PHE A 27 -46.65 37.55 25.08
C PHE A 27 -45.25 37.39 24.47
N LYS A 28 -44.49 36.36 24.87
CA LYS A 28 -43.20 36.04 24.22
C LYS A 28 -43.38 35.59 22.77
N ALA A 29 -44.43 34.84 22.44
CA ALA A 29 -44.74 34.46 21.07
C ALA A 29 -45.07 35.67 20.19
N GLN A 30 -45.87 36.62 20.69
CA GLN A 30 -46.14 37.88 19.99
C GLN A 30 -44.85 38.70 19.75
N LEU A 31 -43.93 38.69 20.72
CA LEU A 31 -42.62 39.33 20.56
C LEU A 31 -41.71 38.58 19.59
N TYR A 32 -41.88 37.27 19.41
CA TYR A 32 -41.16 36.51 18.39
C TYR A 32 -41.58 36.96 16.98
N ASP A 33 -42.87 37.15 16.73
CA ASP A 33 -43.36 37.63 15.44
C ASP A 33 -42.81 39.03 15.10
N LEU A 34 -42.58 39.87 16.11
CA LEU A 34 -42.06 41.23 15.93
C LEU A 34 -40.52 41.32 15.87
N THR A 35 -39.80 40.42 16.55
CA THR A 35 -38.34 40.52 16.73
C THR A 35 -37.54 39.40 16.06
N GLY A 36 -38.18 38.30 15.69
CA GLY A 36 -37.53 37.09 15.19
C GLY A 36 -36.72 36.32 16.25
N VAL A 37 -36.76 36.73 17.52
CA VAL A 37 -36.03 36.07 18.62
C VAL A 37 -36.91 34.97 19.24
N PRO A 38 -36.53 33.68 19.21
CA PRO A 38 -37.37 32.60 19.74
C PRO A 38 -37.74 32.81 21.22
N PRO A 39 -38.97 32.48 21.67
CA PRO A 39 -39.47 32.69 23.04
C PRO A 39 -38.51 32.23 24.15
N GLU A 40 -37.82 31.10 23.94
CA GLU A 40 -36.83 30.52 24.88
C GLU A 40 -35.61 31.42 25.12
N ARG A 41 -35.28 32.30 24.16
CA ARG A 41 -34.14 33.22 24.23
C ARG A 41 -34.54 34.65 24.57
N GLN A 42 -35.84 34.91 24.79
CA GLN A 42 -36.32 36.23 25.17
C GLN A 42 -36.20 36.42 26.68
N LYS A 43 -35.21 37.22 27.08
CA LYS A 43 -35.06 37.70 28.46
C LYS A 43 -35.76 39.04 28.58
N ILE A 44 -37.00 39.02 29.07
CA ILE A 44 -37.81 40.22 29.31
C ILE A 44 -37.65 40.62 30.77
N MET A 45 -37.12 41.82 31.00
CA MET A 45 -36.94 42.37 32.35
C MET A 45 -38.21 43.11 32.79
N VAL A 46 -38.74 42.68 33.93
CA VAL A 46 -39.90 43.28 34.62
C VAL A 46 -39.45 43.80 35.99
N LYS A 47 -40.24 44.69 36.62
CA LYS A 47 -39.90 45.23 37.95
C LYS A 47 -39.95 44.09 38.97
N GLY A 48 -38.78 43.58 39.38
CA GLY A 48 -38.66 42.46 40.32
C GLY A 48 -38.02 41.20 39.74
N GLY A 49 -37.67 41.15 38.45
CA GLY A 49 -36.91 40.03 37.89
C GLY A 49 -37.10 39.77 36.39
N LEU A 50 -36.83 38.55 35.98
CA LEU A 50 -37.06 38.05 34.62
C LEU A 50 -38.45 37.44 34.50
N LEU A 51 -39.15 37.72 33.41
CA LEU A 51 -40.44 37.10 33.09
C LEU A 51 -40.24 35.61 32.77
N LYS A 52 -40.69 34.73 33.67
CA LYS A 52 -40.77 33.29 33.44
C LYS A 52 -42.03 32.94 32.65
N ASP A 53 -42.01 31.80 31.96
CA ASP A 53 -43.07 31.40 31.03
C ASP A 53 -44.41 31.11 31.74
N ASP A 54 -44.35 30.67 32.99
CA ASP A 54 -45.50 30.30 33.84
C ASP A 54 -45.78 31.31 34.96
N ALA A 55 -45.30 32.55 34.84
CA ALA A 55 -45.44 33.53 35.91
C ALA A 55 -46.84 34.18 35.96
N ASP A 56 -47.39 34.38 37.16
CA ASP A 56 -48.66 35.09 37.33
C ASP A 56 -48.51 36.60 37.13
N TRP A 57 -49.24 37.16 36.17
CA TRP A 57 -49.23 38.60 35.86
C TRP A 57 -49.56 39.49 37.06
N SER A 58 -50.39 39.00 37.98
CA SER A 58 -50.78 39.70 39.23
C SER A 58 -49.60 39.90 40.20
N SER A 59 -48.63 38.97 40.21
CA SER A 59 -47.43 39.05 41.04
C SER A 59 -46.35 39.96 40.47
N ILE A 60 -46.35 40.15 39.14
CA ILE A 60 -45.35 40.93 38.41
C ILE A 60 -45.66 42.43 38.41
N GLY A 61 -46.94 42.81 38.61
CA GLY A 61 -47.35 44.21 38.80
C GLY A 61 -47.08 45.12 37.60
N VAL A 62 -47.32 44.62 36.37
CA VAL A 62 -47.16 45.40 35.13
C VAL A 62 -48.24 46.49 35.07
N LYS A 63 -47.82 47.74 34.83
CA LYS A 63 -48.73 48.88 34.66
C LYS A 63 -48.99 49.18 33.18
N ASP A 64 -50.17 49.73 32.90
CA ASP A 64 -50.49 50.27 31.58
C ASP A 64 -49.51 51.40 31.21
N GLY A 65 -48.99 51.36 29.99
CA GLY A 65 -47.95 52.24 29.46
C GLY A 65 -46.51 51.93 29.90
N GLN A 66 -46.26 50.80 30.58
CA GLN A 66 -44.92 50.49 31.09
C GLN A 66 -43.94 50.12 29.96
N LYS A 67 -42.71 50.67 30.06
CA LYS A 67 -41.60 50.30 29.17
C LYS A 67 -40.89 49.05 29.71
N LEU A 68 -40.88 47.98 28.93
CA LEU A 68 -40.19 46.72 29.20
C LEU A 68 -38.93 46.59 28.33
N MET A 69 -37.88 45.98 28.85
CA MET A 69 -36.62 45.77 28.12
C MET A 69 -36.49 44.29 27.77
N MET A 70 -36.35 44.00 26.48
CA MET A 70 -36.15 42.65 25.96
C MET A 70 -34.70 42.49 25.49
N MET A 71 -34.07 41.38 25.87
CA MET A 71 -32.75 40.97 25.40
C MET A 71 -32.83 39.57 24.77
N GLY A 72 -32.18 39.40 23.63
CA GLY A 72 -32.09 38.12 22.91
C GLY A 72 -31.55 38.34 21.49
N THR A 73 -30.94 37.31 20.92
CA THR A 73 -30.28 37.33 19.60
C THR A 73 -31.07 36.45 18.64
N ALA A 74 -31.28 36.93 17.41
CA ALA A 74 -32.11 36.27 16.40
C ALA A 74 -31.36 35.22 15.55
N ASP A 75 -30.05 35.07 15.71
CA ASP A 75 -29.25 34.22 14.81
C ASP A 75 -29.46 32.71 15.07
N GLU A 76 -29.69 31.98 13.98
CA GLU A 76 -29.68 30.52 13.91
C GLU A 76 -28.28 29.97 14.24
N ILE A 77 -28.21 28.93 15.06
CA ILE A 77 -26.94 28.27 15.37
C ILE A 77 -26.51 27.48 14.14
N VAL A 78 -25.34 27.80 13.58
CA VAL A 78 -24.60 26.86 12.73
C VAL A 78 -24.32 25.63 13.59
N LYS A 79 -25.08 24.55 13.38
CA LYS A 79 -24.80 23.26 14.02
C LYS A 79 -23.39 22.85 13.60
N ALA A 80 -22.50 22.66 14.57
CA ALA A 80 -21.19 22.07 14.31
C ALA A 80 -21.39 20.72 13.60
N PRO A 81 -20.55 20.37 12.60
CA PRO A 81 -20.67 19.11 11.89
C PRO A 81 -20.65 17.95 12.88
N GLU A 82 -21.67 17.09 12.83
CA GLU A 82 -21.87 15.96 13.76
C GLU A 82 -20.79 14.87 13.64
N LYS A 83 -19.98 14.92 12.58
CA LYS A 83 -18.86 14.00 12.38
C LYS A 83 -17.57 14.74 12.71
N ALA A 84 -16.92 14.31 13.79
CA ALA A 84 -15.55 14.69 14.09
C ALA A 84 -14.67 14.39 12.87
N ILE A 85 -13.74 15.29 12.55
CA ILE A 85 -12.75 15.08 11.49
C ILE A 85 -11.84 13.95 11.99
N VAL A 86 -12.03 12.75 11.46
CA VAL A 86 -11.16 11.61 11.75
C VAL A 86 -9.93 11.77 10.86
N PHE A 87 -8.76 11.94 11.48
CA PHE A 87 -7.50 12.00 10.78
C PHE A 87 -7.08 10.57 10.37
N ALA A 88 -6.32 10.43 9.28
CA ALA A 88 -5.91 9.12 8.78
C ALA A 88 -5.05 8.36 9.82
N GLU A 89 -4.36 9.10 10.69
CA GLU A 89 -3.54 8.61 11.80
C GLU A 89 -4.37 8.05 12.98
N ASP A 90 -5.66 8.35 13.05
CA ASP A 90 -6.59 7.85 14.08
C ASP A 90 -7.34 6.57 13.64
N LEU A 91 -7.16 6.13 12.39
CA LEU A 91 -7.72 4.87 11.90
C LEU A 91 -6.96 3.68 12.51
N PRO A 92 -7.59 2.51 12.70
CA PRO A 92 -6.87 1.31 13.06
C PRO A 92 -5.76 1.00 12.04
N GLU A 93 -4.63 0.47 12.52
CA GLU A 93 -3.41 0.24 11.72
C GLU A 93 -3.67 -0.58 10.44
N GLU A 94 -4.68 -1.46 10.46
CA GLU A 94 -5.12 -2.24 9.31
C GLU A 94 -5.76 -1.38 8.20
N GLU A 95 -6.55 -0.36 8.57
CA GLU A 95 -7.14 0.59 7.64
C GLU A 95 -6.10 1.62 7.18
N GLN A 96 -5.12 1.97 8.01
CA GLN A 96 -3.98 2.80 7.61
C GLN A 96 -3.11 2.10 6.56
N ALA A 97 -2.77 0.82 6.79
CA ALA A 97 -1.95 0.02 5.87
C ALA A 97 -2.65 -0.16 4.51
N THR A 98 -3.97 -0.37 4.53
CA THR A 98 -4.78 -0.48 3.31
C THR A 98 -4.83 0.86 2.55
N ASN A 99 -4.95 1.99 3.25
CA ASN A 99 -4.96 3.33 2.65
C ASN A 99 -3.58 3.78 2.14
N LEU A 100 -2.49 3.31 2.74
CA LEU A 100 -1.11 3.60 2.33
C LEU A 100 -0.57 2.65 1.25
N GLY A 101 -1.34 1.60 0.89
CA GLY A 101 -0.96 0.63 -0.13
C GLY A 101 0.17 -0.30 0.29
N TYR A 102 0.40 -0.49 1.60
CA TYR A 102 1.41 -1.42 2.09
C TYR A 102 0.93 -2.86 1.89
N SER A 103 1.75 -3.68 1.23
CA SER A 103 1.51 -5.13 1.18
C SER A 103 1.97 -5.79 2.48
N ALA A 104 1.31 -6.89 2.87
CA ALA A 104 1.75 -7.70 4.00
C ALA A 104 3.23 -8.08 3.90
N GLY A 105 3.90 -8.12 5.05
CA GLY A 105 5.24 -8.66 5.20
C GLY A 105 5.24 -10.19 5.34
N LEU A 106 6.44 -10.78 5.41
CA LEU A 106 6.64 -12.20 5.67
C LEU A 106 7.23 -12.44 7.07
N VAL A 107 6.64 -13.37 7.81
CA VAL A 107 7.18 -13.82 9.11
C VAL A 107 8.51 -14.54 8.89
N ASN A 108 9.53 -14.22 9.69
CA ASN A 108 10.81 -14.92 9.67
C ASN A 108 10.70 -16.26 10.42
N LEU A 109 11.03 -17.36 9.76
CA LEU A 109 10.99 -18.73 10.30
C LEU A 109 12.36 -19.22 10.81
N GLY A 110 13.25 -18.29 11.16
CA GLY A 110 14.61 -18.55 11.64
C GLY A 110 15.63 -18.52 10.51
N ASN A 111 16.45 -17.46 10.47
CA ASN A 111 17.45 -17.22 9.42
C ASN A 111 16.90 -17.25 7.97
N THR A 112 15.59 -17.01 7.79
CA THR A 112 14.91 -17.06 6.48
C THR A 112 14.71 -15.68 5.83
N CYS A 113 15.36 -14.63 6.35
CA CYS A 113 15.23 -13.28 5.79
C CYS A 113 15.69 -13.20 4.33
N TYR A 114 16.72 -13.96 3.94
CA TYR A 114 17.17 -14.05 2.54
C TYR A 114 16.04 -14.51 1.61
N MET A 115 15.30 -15.54 2.01
CA MET A 115 14.15 -16.07 1.28
C MET A 115 13.00 -15.07 1.24
N ASN A 116 12.68 -14.47 2.39
CA ASN A 116 11.60 -13.48 2.48
C ASN A 116 11.85 -12.29 1.53
N SER A 117 13.08 -11.78 1.49
CA SER A 117 13.48 -10.71 0.57
C SER A 117 13.38 -11.14 -0.89
N THR A 118 13.91 -12.32 -1.26
CA THR A 118 13.82 -12.86 -2.62
C THR A 118 12.38 -12.99 -3.10
N VAL A 119 11.50 -13.57 -2.27
CA VAL A 119 10.08 -13.74 -2.60
C VAL A 119 9.38 -12.39 -2.79
N GLN A 120 9.63 -11.41 -1.91
CA GLN A 120 9.03 -10.08 -2.03
C GLN A 120 9.54 -9.32 -3.25
N CYS A 121 10.82 -9.45 -3.61
CA CYS A 121 11.36 -8.86 -4.84
C CYS A 121 10.67 -9.43 -6.09
N LEU A 122 10.44 -10.75 -6.16
CA LEU A 122 9.72 -11.37 -7.27
C LEU A 122 8.23 -11.00 -7.28
N LYS A 123 7.60 -10.88 -6.11
CA LYS A 123 6.19 -10.47 -5.94
C LYS A 123 5.93 -9.08 -6.50
N SER A 124 6.94 -8.22 -6.52
CA SER A 124 6.81 -6.85 -7.03
C SER A 124 6.56 -6.78 -8.55
N VAL A 125 6.77 -7.88 -9.30
CA VAL A 125 6.61 -7.96 -10.76
C VAL A 125 5.19 -8.42 -11.13
N PRO A 126 4.29 -7.52 -11.60
CA PRO A 126 2.87 -7.85 -11.83
C PRO A 126 2.65 -8.91 -12.91
N GLU A 127 3.48 -8.92 -13.96
CA GLU A 127 3.41 -9.85 -15.06
C GLU A 127 3.76 -11.27 -14.60
N LEU A 128 4.76 -11.42 -13.72
CA LEU A 128 5.11 -12.71 -13.12
C LEU A 128 3.96 -13.24 -12.26
N LYS A 129 3.36 -12.37 -11.43
CA LYS A 129 2.17 -12.71 -10.64
C LYS A 129 0.99 -13.14 -11.53
N SER A 130 0.79 -12.47 -12.66
CA SER A 130 -0.25 -12.82 -13.63
C SER A 130 0.01 -14.19 -14.27
N ALA A 131 1.26 -14.47 -14.65
CA ALA A 131 1.66 -15.79 -15.17
C ALA A 131 1.43 -16.90 -14.14
N LEU A 132 1.81 -16.68 -12.87
CA LEU A 132 1.56 -17.62 -11.77
C LEU A 132 0.07 -17.84 -11.50
N SER A 133 -0.75 -16.80 -11.61
CA SER A 133 -2.21 -16.91 -11.39
C SER A 133 -2.90 -17.78 -12.45
N ASN A 134 -2.37 -17.75 -13.68
CA ASN A 134 -2.85 -18.56 -14.81
C ASN A 134 -2.29 -19.99 -14.82
N TYR A 135 -1.35 -20.32 -13.93
CA TYR A 135 -0.76 -21.65 -13.85
C TYR A 135 -1.80 -22.71 -13.47
N SER A 136 -1.86 -23.81 -14.21
CA SER A 136 -2.83 -24.88 -13.95
C SER A 136 -2.50 -25.66 -12.68
N LEU A 137 -3.48 -25.80 -11.79
CA LEU A 137 -3.40 -26.66 -10.59
C LEU A 137 -3.76 -28.12 -10.90
N ALA A 138 -4.45 -28.35 -12.02
CA ALA A 138 -4.83 -29.69 -12.45
C ALA A 138 -3.62 -30.38 -13.10
N GLY A 139 -2.85 -31.08 -12.27
CA GLY A 139 -1.85 -32.11 -12.55
C GLY A 139 -1.21 -32.23 -13.94
N ARG A 140 0.14 -32.17 -13.96
CA ARG A 140 1.04 -32.66 -15.03
C ARG A 140 0.88 -32.06 -16.43
N SER A 141 0.32 -30.86 -16.58
CA SER A 141 0.24 -30.25 -17.93
C SER A 141 1.61 -29.83 -18.49
N ASN A 142 2.65 -29.82 -17.67
CA ASN A 142 3.99 -29.37 -18.05
C ASN A 142 4.96 -30.52 -17.70
N ASP A 143 5.95 -30.80 -18.57
CA ASP A 143 7.02 -31.81 -18.43
C ASP A 143 7.94 -31.64 -17.19
N VAL A 144 7.50 -30.90 -16.17
CA VAL A 144 8.23 -30.61 -14.95
C VAL A 144 8.01 -31.65 -13.87
N ASP A 145 9.04 -31.88 -13.06
CA ASP A 145 8.97 -32.81 -11.93
C ASP A 145 7.97 -32.33 -10.85
N GLN A 146 7.49 -33.29 -10.06
CA GLN A 146 6.47 -33.03 -9.02
C GLN A 146 6.91 -31.97 -8.02
N THR A 147 8.20 -31.88 -7.67
CA THR A 147 8.70 -30.89 -6.70
C THR A 147 8.73 -29.48 -7.28
N SER A 148 9.05 -29.32 -8.57
CA SER A 148 8.93 -28.07 -9.31
C SER A 148 7.51 -27.56 -9.38
N HIS A 149 6.56 -28.46 -9.70
CA HIS A 149 5.14 -28.14 -9.72
C HIS A 149 4.67 -27.65 -8.34
N MET A 150 4.97 -28.41 -7.28
CA MET A 150 4.59 -28.03 -5.90
C MET A 150 5.20 -26.68 -5.49
N LEU A 151 6.46 -26.41 -5.86
CA LEU A 151 7.10 -25.14 -5.51
C LEU A 151 6.41 -23.97 -6.21
N THR A 152 6.09 -24.13 -7.49
CA THR A 152 5.38 -23.11 -8.28
C THR A 152 3.98 -22.83 -7.73
N VAL A 153 3.24 -23.88 -7.34
CA VAL A 153 1.94 -23.73 -6.66
C VAL A 153 2.09 -23.00 -5.33
N ALA A 154 3.07 -23.39 -4.51
CA ALA A 154 3.30 -22.73 -3.22
C ALA A 154 3.72 -21.25 -3.39
N THR A 155 4.48 -20.90 -4.43
CA THR A 155 4.80 -19.50 -4.77
C THR A 155 3.54 -18.73 -5.16
N ARG A 156 2.68 -19.31 -6.00
CA ARG A 156 1.41 -18.70 -6.40
C ARG A 156 0.51 -18.44 -5.19
N GLU A 157 0.35 -19.43 -4.31
CA GLU A 157 -0.47 -19.30 -3.09
C GLU A 157 0.09 -18.21 -2.17
N LEU A 158 1.40 -18.22 -1.93
CA LEU A 158 2.06 -17.23 -1.08
C LEU A 158 1.90 -15.80 -1.62
N PHE A 159 1.99 -15.60 -2.94
CA PHE A 159 1.72 -14.29 -3.55
C PHE A 159 0.27 -13.86 -3.32
N GLY A 160 -0.68 -14.78 -3.49
CA GLY A 160 -2.10 -14.52 -3.23
C GLY A 160 -2.39 -14.17 -1.76
N ASP A 161 -1.73 -14.84 -0.81
CA ASP A 161 -1.86 -14.54 0.61
C ASP A 161 -1.31 -13.16 0.96
N LEU A 162 -0.15 -12.78 0.39
CA LEU A 162 0.46 -11.47 0.58
C LEU A 162 -0.38 -10.31 0.01
N ASP A 163 -1.20 -10.57 -1.00
CA ASP A 163 -2.09 -9.56 -1.59
C ASP A 163 -3.42 -9.41 -0.82
N ARG A 164 -3.87 -10.46 -0.13
CA ARG A 164 -5.13 -10.45 0.62
C ARG A 164 -4.94 -10.06 2.08
N SER A 165 -3.75 -10.32 2.62
CA SER A 165 -3.45 -10.06 4.02
C SER A 165 -2.97 -8.63 4.22
N VAL A 166 -3.39 -8.04 5.33
CA VAL A 166 -2.81 -6.81 5.87
C VAL A 166 -1.71 -7.15 6.88
N ASN A 167 -1.88 -8.26 7.60
CA ASN A 167 -0.95 -8.75 8.61
C ASN A 167 0.14 -9.63 8.01
N ALA A 168 1.26 -9.79 8.72
CA ALA A 168 2.38 -10.60 8.27
C ALA A 168 1.98 -12.06 7.96
N VAL A 169 2.34 -12.53 6.77
CA VAL A 169 2.04 -13.87 6.27
C VAL A 169 3.16 -14.84 6.63
N SER A 170 2.82 -16.04 7.08
CA SER A 170 3.80 -17.08 7.40
C SER A 170 4.10 -17.98 6.18
N PRO A 171 5.32 -17.99 5.63
CA PRO A 171 5.65 -18.75 4.42
C PRO A 171 5.94 -20.24 4.69
N THR A 172 5.32 -20.87 5.68
CA THR A 172 5.65 -22.24 6.13
C THR A 172 5.54 -23.28 5.01
N GLN A 173 4.45 -23.24 4.24
CA GLN A 173 4.20 -24.18 3.15
C GLN A 173 5.25 -24.03 2.04
N PHE A 174 5.48 -22.79 1.59
CA PHE A 174 6.53 -22.47 0.61
C PHE A 174 7.91 -22.93 1.11
N TRP A 175 8.26 -22.62 2.35
CA TRP A 175 9.55 -22.98 2.94
C TRP A 175 9.76 -24.50 3.02
N MET A 176 8.73 -25.27 3.37
CA MET A 176 8.80 -26.73 3.38
C MET A 176 9.06 -27.29 1.97
N VAL A 177 8.37 -26.78 0.96
CA VAL A 177 8.54 -27.27 -0.43
C VAL A 177 9.89 -26.83 -1.01
N LEU A 178 10.33 -25.60 -0.73
CA LEU A 178 11.62 -25.08 -1.17
C LEU A 178 12.76 -25.99 -0.67
N ARG A 179 12.76 -26.32 0.61
CA ARG A 179 13.73 -27.25 1.23
C ARG A 179 13.67 -28.66 0.69
N LYS A 180 12.47 -29.14 0.35
CA LYS A 180 12.29 -30.47 -0.25
C LYS A 180 12.91 -30.53 -1.65
N LYS A 181 12.78 -29.47 -2.43
CA LYS A 181 13.36 -29.38 -3.77
C LYS A 181 14.86 -29.11 -3.74
N PHE A 182 15.30 -28.27 -2.81
CA PHE A 182 16.67 -27.78 -2.70
C PHE A 182 17.19 -28.06 -1.27
N PRO A 183 17.73 -29.28 -1.02
CA PRO A 183 18.16 -29.70 0.30
C PRO A 183 19.25 -28.83 0.93
N GLN A 184 20.01 -28.04 0.15
CA GLN A 184 21.00 -27.11 0.68
C GLN A 184 20.38 -26.10 1.64
N PHE A 185 19.13 -25.68 1.41
CA PHE A 185 18.43 -24.77 2.32
C PHE A 185 17.98 -25.44 3.63
N SER A 186 18.15 -26.77 3.76
CA SER A 186 17.86 -27.52 4.99
C SER A 186 19.07 -27.69 5.90
N GLN A 187 20.25 -27.17 5.52
CA GLN A 187 21.45 -27.30 6.33
C GLN A 187 21.25 -26.69 7.72
N LEU A 188 21.80 -27.37 8.73
CA LEU A 188 21.66 -27.00 10.14
C LEU A 188 23.02 -26.55 10.70
N GLN A 189 22.99 -25.48 11.48
CA GLN A 189 24.10 -25.02 12.30
C GLN A 189 23.61 -24.91 13.76
N ASN A 190 24.23 -25.66 14.67
CA ASN A 190 23.86 -25.73 16.09
C ASN A 190 22.36 -26.07 16.32
N GLY A 191 21.79 -26.96 15.50
CA GLY A 191 20.40 -27.38 15.61
C GLY A 191 19.37 -26.40 15.04
N MET A 192 19.79 -25.26 14.49
CA MET A 192 18.93 -24.30 13.79
C MET A 192 19.25 -24.29 12.29
N HIS A 193 18.29 -23.93 11.44
CA HIS A 193 18.56 -23.73 10.02
C HIS A 193 19.55 -22.59 9.82
N MET A 194 20.58 -22.83 9.01
CA MET A 194 21.54 -21.77 8.68
C MET A 194 20.97 -20.79 7.65
N GLN A 195 21.45 -19.56 7.73
CA GLN A 195 21.22 -18.55 6.69
C GLN A 195 21.93 -18.98 5.40
N GLN A 196 21.30 -18.70 4.26
CA GLN A 196 21.78 -19.08 2.93
C GLN A 196 21.88 -17.84 2.04
N ASP A 197 22.47 -18.01 0.87
CA ASP A 197 22.61 -16.93 -0.10
C ASP A 197 21.25 -16.59 -0.75
N ALA A 198 20.92 -15.29 -0.76
CA ALA A 198 19.73 -14.78 -1.42
C ALA A 198 19.81 -14.90 -2.96
N GLU A 199 21.01 -14.78 -3.52
CA GLU A 199 21.27 -14.95 -4.96
C GLU A 199 21.03 -16.39 -5.39
N GLU A 200 21.46 -17.36 -4.58
CA GLU A 200 21.19 -18.77 -4.85
C GLU A 200 19.68 -19.04 -4.76
N CYS A 201 19.01 -18.53 -3.72
CA CYS A 201 17.56 -18.64 -3.59
C CYS A 201 16.82 -18.04 -4.78
N TRP A 202 17.24 -16.86 -5.24
CA TRP A 202 16.69 -16.19 -6.43
C TRP A 202 16.87 -17.04 -7.67
N THR A 203 18.09 -17.50 -7.94
CA THR A 203 18.43 -18.27 -9.14
C THR A 203 17.66 -19.59 -9.19
N GLN A 204 17.59 -20.33 -8.08
CA GLN A 204 16.89 -21.61 -8.00
C GLN A 204 15.37 -21.45 -8.15
N LEU A 205 14.80 -20.39 -7.55
CA LEU A 205 13.38 -20.09 -7.68
C LEU A 205 13.05 -19.67 -9.12
N LEU A 206 13.81 -18.74 -9.70
CA LEU A 206 13.60 -18.26 -11.06
C LEU A 206 13.74 -19.39 -12.09
N TYR A 207 14.72 -20.28 -11.92
CA TYR A 207 14.87 -21.48 -12.75
C TYR A 207 13.66 -22.43 -12.64
N THR A 208 13.14 -22.63 -11.43
CA THR A 208 11.94 -23.46 -11.23
C THR A 208 10.72 -22.85 -11.93
N LEU A 209 10.56 -21.53 -11.81
CA LEU A 209 9.47 -20.80 -12.44
C LEU A 209 9.62 -20.78 -13.97
N SER A 210 10.83 -20.64 -14.52
CA SER A 210 11.03 -20.67 -15.96
C SER A 210 10.70 -22.02 -16.56
N GLN A 211 11.04 -23.12 -15.89
CA GLN A 211 10.61 -24.46 -16.33
C GLN A 211 9.10 -24.64 -16.25
N SER A 212 8.48 -24.13 -15.18
CA SER A 212 7.07 -24.39 -14.90
C SER A 212 6.14 -23.46 -15.67
N LEU A 213 6.54 -22.25 -16.02
CA LEU A 213 5.70 -21.25 -16.70
C LEU A 213 5.89 -21.21 -18.22
N LYS A 214 6.61 -22.19 -18.79
CA LYS A 214 6.69 -22.38 -20.25
C LYS A 214 5.30 -22.73 -20.80
N ALA A 215 4.92 -22.09 -21.90
CA ALA A 215 3.70 -22.45 -22.59
C ALA A 215 3.82 -23.85 -23.23
N PRO A 216 2.71 -24.59 -23.33
CA PRO A 216 2.70 -25.93 -23.94
C PRO A 216 2.92 -25.90 -25.47
N THR A 217 2.85 -24.74 -26.12
CA THR A 217 3.16 -24.58 -27.54
C THR A 217 4.64 -24.27 -27.72
N SER A 218 5.35 -25.14 -28.43
CA SER A 218 6.80 -25.15 -28.70
C SER A 218 7.35 -23.97 -29.53
N SER A 219 6.80 -22.78 -29.38
CA SER A 219 7.41 -21.53 -29.85
C SER A 219 8.31 -20.97 -28.76
N GLU A 220 9.60 -20.78 -29.07
CA GLU A 220 10.64 -20.27 -28.16
C GLU A 220 10.31 -18.90 -27.53
N ASP A 221 9.35 -18.17 -28.09
CA ASP A 221 8.88 -16.84 -27.64
C ASP A 221 7.87 -16.85 -26.48
N SER A 222 7.49 -18.02 -25.96
CA SER A 222 6.40 -18.14 -24.99
C SER A 222 6.83 -18.35 -23.53
N ASP A 223 8.12 -18.25 -23.22
CA ASP A 223 8.62 -18.33 -21.85
C ASP A 223 8.46 -16.98 -21.14
N ALA A 224 7.44 -16.89 -20.28
CA ALA A 224 7.13 -15.68 -19.53
C ALA A 224 8.30 -15.20 -18.67
N VAL A 225 9.11 -16.12 -18.12
CA VAL A 225 10.26 -15.76 -17.28
C VAL A 225 11.41 -15.25 -18.14
N LYS A 226 11.66 -15.87 -19.30
CA LYS A 226 12.64 -15.38 -20.28
C LYS A 226 12.25 -13.99 -20.80
N ALA A 227 10.98 -13.74 -21.08
CA ALA A 227 10.52 -12.42 -21.52
C ALA A 227 10.70 -11.32 -20.46
N LEU A 228 10.52 -11.66 -19.18
CA LEU A 228 10.58 -10.69 -18.07
C LEU A 228 11.99 -10.46 -17.53
N PHE A 229 12.86 -11.47 -17.55
CA PHE A 229 14.17 -11.40 -16.90
C PHE A 229 15.34 -11.80 -17.81
N GLY A 230 15.06 -12.35 -18.99
CA GLY A 230 16.08 -12.83 -19.92
C GLY A 230 16.75 -11.67 -20.66
N VAL A 231 18.07 -11.59 -20.54
CA VAL A 231 18.95 -10.71 -21.31
C VAL A 231 19.66 -11.56 -22.36
N ASN A 232 19.57 -11.21 -23.64
CA ASN A 232 20.37 -11.88 -24.66
C ASN A 232 21.70 -11.13 -24.83
N LEU A 233 22.79 -11.88 -24.77
CA LEU A 233 24.14 -11.38 -24.95
C LEU A 233 24.74 -11.97 -26.22
N ARG A 234 25.41 -11.12 -27.00
CA ARG A 234 26.25 -11.53 -28.12
C ARG A 234 27.70 -11.34 -27.71
N SER A 235 28.44 -12.44 -27.64
CA SER A 235 29.81 -12.48 -27.15
C SER A 235 30.78 -12.71 -28.29
N ARG A 236 31.81 -11.87 -28.38
CA ARG A 236 32.98 -12.05 -29.23
C ARG A 236 34.08 -12.69 -28.40
N VAL A 237 34.52 -13.88 -28.80
CA VAL A 237 35.57 -14.63 -28.11
C VAL A 237 36.79 -14.68 -29.03
N HIS A 238 37.92 -14.16 -28.60
CA HIS A 238 39.13 -14.12 -29.42
C HIS A 238 40.38 -14.54 -28.65
N CYS A 239 41.26 -15.31 -29.29
CA CYS A 239 42.57 -15.64 -28.75
C CYS A 239 43.61 -14.65 -29.24
N GLN A 240 44.35 -14.05 -28.31
CA GLN A 240 45.41 -13.10 -28.66
C GLN A 240 46.64 -13.78 -29.27
N GLU A 241 46.90 -15.05 -28.92
CA GLU A 241 48.09 -15.79 -29.39
C GLU A 241 47.90 -16.41 -30.78
N SER A 242 46.73 -16.98 -31.07
CA SER A 242 46.46 -17.67 -32.34
C SER A 242 45.70 -16.82 -33.36
N GLY A 243 45.09 -15.70 -32.93
CA GLY A 243 44.21 -14.89 -33.76
C GLY A 243 42.85 -15.53 -34.07
N GLU A 244 42.52 -16.65 -33.42
CA GLU A 244 41.22 -17.30 -33.57
C GLU A 244 40.10 -16.44 -32.99
N GLU A 245 38.98 -16.34 -33.70
CA GLU A 245 37.81 -15.57 -33.29
C GLU A 245 36.53 -16.38 -33.49
N SER A 246 35.65 -16.37 -32.49
CA SER A 246 34.31 -16.93 -32.56
C SER A 246 33.28 -15.96 -32.00
N SER A 247 32.03 -16.12 -32.43
CA SER A 247 30.89 -15.41 -31.87
C SER A 247 29.91 -16.40 -31.26
N GLU A 248 29.42 -16.07 -30.07
CA GLU A 248 28.52 -16.91 -29.27
C GLU A 248 27.32 -16.04 -28.84
N THR A 249 26.11 -16.59 -28.89
CA THR A 249 24.91 -15.91 -28.35
C THR A 249 24.39 -16.70 -27.17
N GLU A 250 24.11 -16.03 -26.06
CA GLU A 250 23.62 -16.65 -24.83
C GLU A 250 22.48 -15.83 -24.21
N SER A 251 21.53 -16.51 -23.56
CA SER A 251 20.50 -15.86 -22.74
C SER A 251 20.87 -16.02 -21.27
N VAL A 252 20.98 -14.91 -20.54
CA VAL A 252 21.25 -14.88 -19.10
C VAL A 252 20.10 -14.24 -18.34
N TYR A 253 19.94 -14.59 -17.06
CA TYR A 253 18.88 -14.04 -16.19
C TYR A 253 19.40 -13.08 -15.12
N SER A 254 20.71 -12.82 -15.12
CA SER A 254 21.35 -11.83 -14.27
C SER A 254 22.58 -11.26 -14.97
N LEU A 255 22.80 -9.96 -14.81
CA LEU A 255 24.06 -9.32 -15.18
C LEU A 255 24.95 -9.24 -13.95
N LYS A 256 26.18 -9.71 -14.08
CA LYS A 256 27.16 -9.65 -12.98
C LYS A 256 27.78 -8.25 -12.97
N CYS A 257 27.73 -7.60 -11.81
CA CYS A 257 28.42 -6.34 -11.56
C CYS A 257 29.67 -6.63 -10.74
N HIS A 258 30.85 -6.52 -11.34
CA HIS A 258 32.10 -6.74 -10.63
C HIS A 258 32.46 -5.49 -9.82
N ILE A 259 32.63 -5.66 -8.51
CA ILE A 259 33.03 -4.60 -7.59
C ILE A 259 34.54 -4.70 -7.39
N SER A 260 35.26 -3.62 -7.69
CA SER A 260 36.68 -3.47 -7.42
C SER A 260 36.96 -2.07 -6.90
N HIS A 261 38.19 -1.82 -6.42
CA HIS A 261 38.60 -0.49 -5.95
C HIS A 261 38.52 0.61 -7.02
N GLU A 262 38.44 0.24 -8.29
CA GLU A 262 38.37 1.17 -9.43
C GLU A 262 36.93 1.49 -9.86
N VAL A 263 35.94 0.74 -9.36
CA VAL A 263 34.53 0.87 -9.72
C VAL A 263 33.83 1.77 -8.70
N ASN A 264 33.47 2.98 -9.13
CA ASN A 264 32.73 3.94 -8.31
C ASN A 264 31.23 3.94 -8.65
N HIS A 265 30.89 3.54 -9.87
CA HIS A 265 29.51 3.56 -10.37
C HIS A 265 29.07 2.18 -10.88
N LEU A 266 27.79 1.87 -10.72
CA LEU A 266 27.19 0.59 -11.14
C LEU A 266 27.50 0.24 -12.61
N HIS A 267 27.42 1.21 -13.52
CA HIS A 267 27.63 0.99 -14.94
C HIS A 267 29.08 0.57 -15.27
N GLU A 268 30.07 0.99 -14.48
CA GLU A 268 31.46 0.59 -14.63
C GLU A 268 31.63 -0.89 -14.25
N GLY A 269 31.05 -1.30 -13.11
CA GLY A 269 31.07 -2.69 -12.66
C GLY A 269 30.32 -3.64 -13.60
N LEU A 270 29.22 -3.19 -14.21
CA LEU A 270 28.52 -3.95 -15.26
C LEU A 270 29.38 -4.09 -16.53
N LYS A 271 30.08 -3.02 -16.94
CA LYS A 271 30.99 -3.06 -18.09
C LYS A 271 32.15 -4.03 -17.85
N HIS A 272 32.67 -4.09 -16.63
CA HIS A 272 33.67 -5.08 -16.24
C HIS A 272 33.10 -6.50 -16.24
N GLY A 273 31.85 -6.70 -15.81
CA GLY A 273 31.18 -8.01 -15.84
C GLY A 273 30.89 -8.54 -17.25
N LEU A 274 30.81 -7.66 -18.26
CA LEU A 274 30.66 -8.04 -19.67
C LEU A 274 31.97 -8.44 -20.35
N LYS A 275 33.10 -8.33 -19.63
CA LYS A 275 34.41 -8.79 -20.09
C LYS A 275 34.87 -9.96 -19.23
N GLY A 276 35.43 -10.97 -19.87
CA GLY A 276 35.93 -12.13 -19.17
C GLY A 276 37.09 -12.78 -19.90
N GLU A 277 37.88 -13.53 -19.14
CA GLU A 277 38.93 -14.39 -19.66
C GLU A 277 38.47 -15.83 -19.53
N LEU A 278 38.82 -16.64 -20.53
CA LEU A 278 38.48 -18.05 -20.54
C LEU A 278 39.61 -18.87 -21.13
N GLU A 279 39.94 -19.96 -20.45
CA GLU A 279 40.96 -20.90 -20.91
C GLU A 279 40.30 -21.97 -21.78
N LYS A 280 40.71 -22.03 -23.05
CA LYS A 280 40.24 -23.03 -24.01
C LYS A 280 41.44 -23.67 -24.69
N THR A 281 41.32 -24.93 -25.08
CA THR A 281 42.32 -25.58 -25.94
C THR A 281 42.21 -25.00 -27.34
N SER A 282 43.26 -24.34 -27.80
CA SER A 282 43.34 -23.77 -29.14
C SER A 282 43.64 -24.88 -30.16
N PRO A 283 42.76 -25.11 -31.15
CA PRO A 283 43.05 -26.03 -32.26
C PRO A 283 44.31 -25.63 -33.04
N ALA A 284 44.56 -24.34 -33.22
CA ALA A 284 45.74 -23.84 -33.93
C ALA A 284 47.06 -24.05 -33.17
N LEU A 285 47.05 -23.91 -31.84
CA LEU A 285 48.26 -24.06 -31.00
C LEU A 285 48.43 -25.48 -30.43
N GLY A 286 47.40 -26.31 -30.45
CA GLY A 286 47.42 -27.66 -29.87
C GLY A 286 47.57 -27.69 -28.34
N ARG A 287 47.36 -26.56 -27.66
CA ARG A 287 47.48 -26.39 -26.20
C ARG A 287 46.43 -25.44 -25.66
N THR A 288 46.27 -25.39 -24.34
CA THR A 288 45.44 -24.39 -23.67
C THR A 288 46.02 -23.00 -23.88
N ALA A 289 45.15 -22.07 -24.24
CA ALA A 289 45.45 -20.65 -24.41
C ALA A 289 44.33 -19.82 -23.76
N VAL A 290 44.66 -18.58 -23.43
CA VAL A 290 43.69 -17.62 -22.89
C VAL A 290 42.95 -16.96 -24.05
N TYR A 291 41.62 -16.96 -23.96
CA TYR A 291 40.72 -16.26 -24.85
C TYR A 291 40.04 -15.13 -24.08
N LEU A 292 39.89 -13.99 -24.74
CA LEU A 292 39.15 -12.85 -24.21
C LEU A 292 37.72 -12.89 -24.76
N LYS A 293 36.75 -12.84 -23.85
CA LYS A 293 35.32 -12.73 -24.14
C LYS A 293 34.85 -11.32 -23.87
N GLU A 294 34.32 -10.68 -24.89
CA GLU A 294 33.64 -9.40 -24.79
C GLU A 294 32.17 -9.58 -25.18
N SER A 295 31.27 -9.35 -24.23
CA SER A 295 29.83 -9.50 -24.39
C SER A 295 29.15 -8.16 -24.59
N LEU A 296 28.24 -8.10 -25.56
CA LEU A 296 27.35 -6.96 -25.79
C LEU A 296 25.90 -7.40 -25.57
N ILE A 297 25.09 -6.49 -25.05
CA ILE A 297 23.65 -6.74 -24.88
C ILE A 297 22.98 -6.65 -26.26
N ASP A 298 22.43 -7.78 -26.70
CA ASP A 298 21.74 -7.92 -27.99
C ASP A 298 20.24 -7.57 -27.84
N SER A 299 19.61 -8.01 -26.74
CA SER A 299 18.24 -7.62 -26.40
C SER A 299 18.04 -7.50 -24.89
N LEU A 300 17.25 -6.50 -24.49
CA LEU A 300 16.85 -6.28 -23.10
C LEU A 300 15.57 -7.07 -22.75
N PRO A 301 15.40 -7.45 -21.46
CA PRO A 301 14.13 -7.93 -20.95
C PRO A 301 13.09 -6.79 -20.96
N ARG A 302 11.82 -7.15 -20.78
CA ARG A 302 10.69 -6.23 -20.78
C ARG A 302 10.77 -5.14 -19.71
#